data_AF-A0A8E0RXW6-F1
#
_entry.id   AF-A0A8E0RXW6-F1
#
_cell.length_a   1.000
_cell.length_b   1.000
_cell.length_c   1.000
_cell.angle_alpha   90.00
_cell.angle_beta   90.00
_cell.angle_gamma   90.00
#
_symmetry.space_group_name_H-M   'P 1'
#
loop_
_entity.id
_entity.type
_entity.pdbx_description
1 polymer ?
#
loop_
_entity_poly.entity_id
_entity_poly.type
_entity_poly.pdbx_seq_one_letter_code
_entity_poly.pdbx_strand_id
1 'polypeptide(L)'
;LSIFFSPCFHVCQLHRQFWVQSLRSLTHNAKAANVCPMTQLKKHWIRLCLTVNPKNKIPVRVIMKTFASGRNERVVFQSLKELGLPHGKNDNIDPADFPFEKFYELYHKICPRTDIEDLFKSLSRNKDVLQADKMIEFLNEQHPLLVTFSDWIVGAILLKS
;
A
#
# COMPACT_ATOMS: atom_id res chain seq x y z
N LEU A 1 14.60 38.21 40.98
CA LEU A 1 13.53 37.18 40.96
C LEU A 1 13.99 36.02 40.12
N SER A 2 14.26 34.92 40.79
CA SER A 2 14.97 33.76 40.28
C SER A 2 14.08 32.93 39.37
N ILE A 3 14.55 32.71 38.14
CA ILE A 3 14.67 31.40 37.48
C ILE A 3 13.63 30.35 37.95
N PHE A 4 12.46 30.36 37.34
CA PHE A 4 11.58 29.19 37.24
C PHE A 4 11.01 29.10 35.81
N PHE A 5 11.89 29.21 34.80
CA PHE A 5 11.57 28.57 33.53
C PHE A 5 11.70 27.08 33.75
N SER A 6 10.58 26.45 34.10
CA SER A 6 10.47 25.01 34.27
C SER A 6 11.15 24.32 33.07
N PRO A 7 12.08 23.37 33.30
CA PRO A 7 12.76 22.62 32.23
C PRO A 7 11.79 22.03 31.20
N CYS A 8 10.56 21.72 31.64
CA CYS A 8 9.47 21.25 30.79
C CYS A 8 9.10 22.22 29.66
N PHE A 9 9.16 23.54 29.85
CA PHE A 9 8.77 24.51 28.82
C PHE A 9 9.80 24.57 27.69
N HIS A 10 11.09 24.49 28.03
CA HIS A 10 12.18 24.50 27.05
C HIS A 10 12.28 23.16 26.29
N VAL A 11 12.08 22.04 26.99
CA VAL A 11 12.00 20.70 26.38
C VAL A 11 10.80 20.60 25.42
N CYS A 12 9.64 21.16 25.79
CA CYS A 12 8.45 21.13 24.92
C CYS A 12 8.61 22.00 23.66
N GLN A 13 9.34 23.13 23.76
CA GLN A 13 9.73 23.97 22.62
C GLN A 13 10.69 23.22 21.65
N LEU A 14 11.72 22.55 22.18
CA LEU A 14 12.63 21.72 21.39
C LEU A 14 11.91 20.55 20.71
N HIS A 15 10.99 19.89 21.42
CA HIS A 15 10.16 18.81 20.87
C HIS A 15 9.30 19.31 19.70
N ARG A 16 8.63 20.46 19.86
CA ARG A 16 7.84 21.08 18.78
C ARG A 16 8.70 21.35 17.55
N GLN A 17 9.88 21.95 17.73
CA GLN A 17 10.77 22.28 16.61
C GLN A 17 11.25 21.02 15.88
N PHE A 18 11.63 19.98 16.63
CA PHE A 18 11.98 18.68 16.07
C PHE A 18 10.83 18.09 15.24
N TRP A 19 9.61 18.02 15.78
CA TRP A 19 8.44 17.51 15.05
C TRP A 19 8.14 18.31 13.78
N VAL A 20 8.20 19.65 13.85
CA VAL A 20 7.97 20.51 12.69
C VAL A 20 9.02 20.25 11.61
N GLN A 21 10.29 20.12 11.98
CA GLN A 21 11.38 19.93 11.04
C GLN A 21 11.36 18.53 10.41
N SER A 22 11.10 17.49 11.21
CA SER A 22 10.91 16.12 10.72
C SER A 22 9.71 16.00 9.79
N LEU A 23 8.55 16.58 10.15
CA LEU A 23 7.37 16.56 9.28
C LEU A 23 7.61 17.30 7.97
N ARG A 24 8.27 18.46 8.02
CA ARG A 24 8.58 19.26 6.82
C ARG A 24 9.53 18.52 5.87
N SER A 25 10.49 17.78 6.41
CA SER A 25 11.38 16.93 5.61
C SER A 25 10.63 15.78 4.90
N LEU A 26 9.56 15.27 5.53
CA LEU A 26 8.74 14.19 4.97
C LEU A 26 7.76 14.71 3.92
N THR A 27 7.13 15.87 4.14
CA THR A 27 6.13 16.46 3.23
C THR A 27 6.75 17.11 1.99
N HIS A 28 7.96 17.68 2.10
CA HIS A 28 8.69 18.24 0.95
C HIS A 28 9.52 17.21 0.18
N ASN A 29 9.42 15.93 0.52
CA ASN A 29 10.11 14.89 -0.23
C ASN A 29 9.38 14.61 -1.56
N ALA A 30 9.76 15.31 -2.62
CA ALA A 30 9.21 15.10 -3.97
C ALA A 30 9.39 13.66 -4.50
N LYS A 31 10.36 12.89 -3.96
CA LYS A 31 10.53 11.46 -4.30
C LYS A 31 9.46 10.58 -3.65
N ALA A 32 8.76 11.06 -2.62
CA ALA A 32 7.67 10.33 -1.99
C ALA A 32 6.44 10.17 -2.89
N ALA A 33 6.32 11.01 -3.94
CA ALA A 33 5.29 10.90 -4.97
C ALA A 33 5.63 9.82 -6.03
N ASN A 34 6.91 9.56 -6.29
CA ASN A 34 7.39 8.61 -7.32
C ASN A 34 7.93 7.32 -6.69
N VAL A 35 7.25 6.79 -5.68
CA VAL A 35 7.65 5.52 -5.05
C VAL A 35 7.22 4.34 -5.90
N CYS A 36 8.05 3.29 -5.94
CA CYS A 36 7.72 2.09 -6.72
C CYS A 36 6.40 1.45 -6.23
N PRO A 37 5.63 0.78 -7.11
CA PRO A 37 4.35 0.15 -6.76
C PRO A 37 4.42 -0.77 -5.54
N MET A 38 5.52 -1.53 -5.38
CA MET A 38 5.73 -2.40 -4.22
C MET A 38 5.81 -1.61 -2.90
N THR A 39 6.49 -0.47 -2.90
CA THR A 39 6.57 0.42 -1.73
C THR A 39 5.19 1.01 -1.42
N GLN A 40 4.41 1.34 -2.45
CA GLN A 40 3.05 1.85 -2.27
C GLN A 40 2.11 0.80 -1.68
N LEU A 41 2.21 -0.46 -2.12
CA LEU A 41 1.48 -1.59 -1.53
C LEU A 41 1.87 -1.79 -0.06
N LYS A 42 3.17 -1.78 0.27
CA LYS A 42 3.64 -1.85 1.66
C LYS A 42 3.10 -0.71 2.53
N LYS A 43 3.06 0.53 2.02
CA LYS A 43 2.45 1.67 2.73
C LYS A 43 0.97 1.42 3.04
N HIS A 44 0.20 0.87 2.11
CA HIS A 44 -1.21 0.55 2.34
C HIS A 44 -1.39 -0.54 3.38
N TRP A 45 -0.59 -1.60 3.31
CA TRP A 45 -0.58 -2.65 4.33
C TRP A 45 -0.26 -2.10 5.72
N ILE A 46 0.78 -1.27 5.85
CA ILE A 46 1.12 -0.61 7.12
C ILE A 46 -0.04 0.24 7.62
N ARG A 47 -0.67 1.04 6.74
CA ARG A 47 -1.83 1.86 7.11
C ARG A 47 -2.99 1.02 7.66
N LEU A 48 -3.27 -0.15 7.06
CA LEU A 48 -4.27 -1.09 7.57
C LEU A 48 -3.90 -1.62 8.96
N CYS A 49 -2.65 -2.04 9.16
CA CYS A 49 -2.16 -2.55 10.44
C CYS A 49 -2.14 -1.50 11.56
N LEU A 50 -2.05 -0.21 11.19
CA LEU A 50 -2.15 0.91 12.14
C LEU A 50 -3.61 1.35 12.39
N THR A 51 -4.56 0.95 11.54
CA THR A 51 -5.98 1.29 11.67
C THR A 51 -6.69 0.22 12.48
N VAL A 52 -6.37 0.15 13.77
CA VAL A 52 -6.91 -0.86 14.70
C VAL A 52 -8.02 -0.30 15.58
N ASN A 53 -8.91 -1.20 16.03
CA ASN A 53 -9.89 -0.91 17.07
C ASN A 53 -9.20 -0.78 18.46
N PRO A 54 -9.91 -0.33 19.53
CA PRO A 54 -9.35 -0.24 20.89
C PRO A 54 -8.82 -1.55 21.46
N LYS A 55 -9.17 -2.70 20.86
CA LYS A 55 -8.65 -4.04 21.19
C LYS A 55 -7.39 -4.41 20.39
N ASN A 56 -6.76 -3.46 19.69
CA ASN A 56 -5.60 -3.64 18.81
C ASN A 56 -5.80 -4.65 17.67
N LYS A 57 -7.03 -4.80 17.18
CA LYS A 57 -7.35 -5.67 16.05
C LYS A 57 -7.78 -4.88 14.81
N ILE A 58 -7.43 -5.38 13.63
CA ILE A 58 -7.74 -4.77 12.34
C ILE A 58 -9.21 -5.10 12.00
N PRO A 59 -10.11 -4.13 11.87
CA PRO A 59 -11.51 -4.41 11.57
C PRO A 59 -11.67 -4.78 10.09
N VAL A 60 -12.40 -5.86 9.78
CA VAL A 60 -12.63 -6.29 8.39
C VAL A 60 -13.27 -5.17 7.55
N ARG A 61 -14.17 -4.38 8.14
CA ARG A 61 -14.78 -3.20 7.49
C ARG A 61 -13.76 -2.18 6.95
N VAL A 62 -12.57 -2.08 7.54
CA VAL A 62 -11.53 -1.14 7.08
C VAL A 62 -10.87 -1.69 5.82
N ILE A 63 -10.52 -2.98 5.83
CA ILE A 63 -9.97 -3.69 4.66
C ILE A 63 -10.94 -3.60 3.48
N MET A 64 -12.22 -3.86 3.74
CA MET A 64 -13.30 -3.72 2.77
C MET A 64 -13.32 -2.34 2.10
N LYS A 65 -13.29 -1.27 2.91
CA LYS A 65 -13.28 0.11 2.39
C LYS A 65 -12.05 0.41 1.54
N THR A 66 -10.89 -0.13 1.90
CA THR A 66 -9.65 0.06 1.12
C THR A 66 -9.74 -0.54 -0.28
N PHE A 67 -10.47 -1.65 -0.45
CA PHE A 67 -10.65 -2.30 -1.75
C PHE A 67 -11.97 -1.94 -2.47
N ALA A 68 -12.88 -1.23 -1.80
CA ALA A 68 -14.20 -0.85 -2.34
C ALA A 68 -14.14 0.09 -3.55
N SER A 69 -13.01 0.79 -3.76
CA SER A 69 -12.84 1.76 -4.84
C SER A 69 -12.83 1.13 -6.25
N GLY A 70 -12.64 -0.19 -6.37
CA GLY A 70 -12.57 -0.87 -7.68
C GLY A 70 -13.24 -2.23 -7.78
N ARG A 71 -13.72 -2.82 -6.69
CA ARG A 71 -14.27 -4.18 -6.67
C ARG A 71 -15.49 -4.31 -5.76
N ASN A 72 -16.37 -5.26 -6.08
CA ASN A 72 -17.56 -5.55 -5.28
C ASN A 72 -17.16 -6.11 -3.91
N GLU A 73 -17.82 -5.63 -2.85
CA GLU A 73 -17.62 -6.08 -1.47
C GLU A 73 -17.66 -7.61 -1.32
N ARG A 74 -18.54 -8.29 -2.07
CA ARG A 74 -18.65 -9.76 -2.04
C ARG A 74 -17.34 -10.46 -2.40
N VAL A 75 -16.58 -9.93 -3.36
CA VAL A 75 -15.31 -10.50 -3.82
C VAL A 75 -14.24 -10.39 -2.73
N VAL A 76 -14.23 -9.28 -2.00
CA VAL A 76 -13.28 -9.06 -0.91
C VAL A 76 -13.54 -10.04 0.24
N PHE A 77 -14.79 -10.22 0.66
CA PHE A 77 -15.15 -11.20 1.70
C PHE A 77 -14.81 -12.64 1.28
N GLN A 78 -15.09 -13.00 0.02
CA GLN A 78 -14.75 -14.32 -0.52
C GLN A 78 -13.22 -14.53 -0.56
N SER A 79 -12.46 -13.53 -0.98
CA SER A 79 -10.99 -13.58 -0.99
C SER A 79 -10.40 -13.75 0.40
N LEU A 80 -10.96 -13.04 1.40
CA LEU A 80 -10.58 -13.21 2.81
C LEU A 80 -10.87 -14.63 3.31
N LYS A 81 -12.04 -15.17 2.98
CA LYS A 81 -12.44 -16.54 3.33
C LYS A 81 -11.47 -17.58 2.76
N GLU A 82 -11.07 -17.44 1.50
CA GLU A 82 -10.12 -18.36 0.86
C GLU A 82 -8.71 -18.28 1.44
N LEU A 83 -8.31 -17.13 1.99
CA LEU A 83 -7.02 -16.97 2.66
C LEU A 83 -7.03 -17.46 4.11
N GLY A 84 -8.18 -17.95 4.60
CA GLY A 84 -8.38 -18.40 5.97
C GLY A 84 -8.51 -17.27 6.99
N LEU A 85 -8.83 -16.06 6.52
CA LEU A 85 -8.94 -14.87 7.38
C LEU A 85 -10.40 -14.64 7.84
N PRO A 86 -10.59 -13.95 8.98
CA PRO A 86 -11.92 -13.49 9.39
C PRO A 86 -12.58 -12.65 8.28
N HIS A 87 -13.82 -12.99 7.94
CA HIS A 87 -14.54 -12.42 6.80
C HIS A 87 -15.94 -11.90 7.17
N GLY A 88 -16.35 -11.98 8.44
CA GLY A 88 -17.57 -11.34 8.90
C GLY A 88 -17.46 -9.82 8.84
N LYS A 89 -18.57 -9.15 8.53
CA LYS A 89 -18.62 -7.66 8.41
C LYS A 89 -18.14 -6.93 9.68
N ASN A 90 -18.35 -7.54 10.84
CA ASN A 90 -17.98 -7.01 12.15
C ASN A 90 -16.77 -7.73 12.78
N ASP A 91 -16.14 -8.64 12.04
CA ASP A 91 -15.00 -9.40 12.53
C ASP A 91 -13.76 -8.52 12.61
N ASN A 92 -12.78 -9.02 13.37
CA ASN A 92 -11.51 -8.36 13.56
C ASN A 92 -10.39 -9.36 13.36
N ILE A 93 -9.33 -8.95 12.67
CA ILE A 93 -8.14 -9.73 12.36
C ILE A 93 -7.02 -9.32 13.32
N ASP A 94 -6.27 -10.28 13.83
CA ASP A 94 -5.06 -9.99 14.59
C ASP A 94 -3.97 -9.47 13.64
N PRO A 95 -3.25 -8.38 13.96
CA PRO A 95 -2.10 -7.94 13.17
C PRO A 95 -1.05 -9.04 12.94
N ALA A 96 -0.88 -9.97 13.88
CA ALA A 96 0.03 -11.10 13.73
C ALA A 96 -0.39 -12.08 12.62
N ASP A 97 -1.70 -12.24 12.42
CA ASP A 97 -2.29 -13.10 11.39
C ASP A 97 -2.37 -12.41 10.02
N PHE A 98 -2.01 -11.13 9.93
CA PHE A 98 -2.08 -10.32 8.71
C PHE A 98 -0.72 -9.75 8.28
N PRO A 99 0.30 -10.60 8.03
CA PRO A 99 1.59 -10.16 7.52
C PRO A 99 1.48 -9.64 6.08
N PHE A 100 2.55 -8.99 5.59
CA PHE A 100 2.56 -8.39 4.27
C PHE A 100 2.30 -9.41 3.16
N GLU A 101 2.80 -10.64 3.31
CA GLU A 101 2.62 -11.75 2.37
C GLU A 101 1.13 -12.08 2.20
N LYS A 102 0.39 -12.18 3.30
CA LYS A 102 -1.07 -12.41 3.27
C LYS A 102 -1.82 -11.24 2.64
N PHE A 103 -1.40 -10.00 2.91
CA PHE A 103 -1.96 -8.83 2.23
C PHE A 103 -1.66 -8.84 0.73
N TYR A 104 -0.46 -9.26 0.32
CA TYR A 104 -0.04 -9.32 -1.07
C TYR A 104 -0.81 -10.39 -1.85
N GLU A 105 -1.03 -11.56 -1.25
CA GLU A 105 -1.92 -12.59 -1.79
C GLU A 105 -3.36 -12.06 -1.93
N LEU A 106 -3.88 -11.37 -0.91
CA LEU A 106 -5.22 -10.76 -0.96
C LEU A 106 -5.34 -9.74 -2.09
N TYR A 107 -4.33 -8.88 -2.27
CA TYR A 107 -4.27 -7.88 -3.34
C TYR A 107 -4.33 -8.55 -4.72
N HIS A 108 -3.54 -9.60 -4.97
CA HIS A 108 -3.54 -10.30 -6.25
C HIS A 108 -4.87 -10.99 -6.56
N LYS A 109 -5.53 -11.56 -5.53
CA LYS A 109 -6.87 -12.14 -5.69
C LYS A 109 -7.95 -11.11 -6.02
N ILE A 110 -7.94 -9.97 -5.35
CA ILE A 110 -8.94 -8.91 -5.55
C ILE A 110 -8.70 -8.17 -6.87
N CYS A 111 -7.43 -7.94 -7.22
CA CYS A 111 -7.02 -7.16 -8.37
C CYS A 111 -6.10 -8.00 -9.30
N PRO A 112 -6.64 -9.04 -9.97
CA PRO A 112 -5.87 -9.78 -10.95
C PRO A 112 -5.41 -8.84 -12.07
N ARG A 113 -4.14 -8.96 -12.44
CA ARG A 113 -3.47 -8.13 -13.44
C ARG A 113 -3.29 -8.92 -14.74
N THR A 114 -4.41 -9.24 -15.38
CA THR A 114 -4.46 -9.99 -16.64
C THR A 114 -3.75 -9.25 -17.78
N ASP A 115 -3.67 -7.93 -17.72
CA ASP A 115 -2.89 -7.08 -18.61
C ASP A 115 -1.40 -7.44 -18.60
N ILE A 116 -0.83 -7.80 -17.45
CA ILE A 116 0.57 -8.24 -17.34
C ILE A 116 0.74 -9.63 -17.96
N GLU A 117 -0.22 -10.54 -17.76
CA GLU A 117 -0.18 -11.88 -18.35
C GLU A 117 -0.28 -11.82 -19.88
N ASP A 118 -1.17 -10.98 -20.42
CA ASP A 118 -1.33 -10.79 -21.85
C ASP A 118 -0.10 -10.09 -22.47
N LEU A 119 0.49 -9.13 -21.76
CA LEU A 119 1.77 -8.52 -22.13
C LEU A 119 2.89 -9.57 -22.13
N PHE A 120 2.95 -10.43 -21.12
CA PHE A 120 3.93 -11.50 -21.07
C PHE A 120 3.77 -12.49 -22.23
N LYS A 121 2.53 -12.87 -22.58
CA LYS A 121 2.25 -13.75 -23.73
C LYS A 121 2.66 -13.11 -25.06
N SER A 122 2.42 -11.81 -25.23
CA SER A 122 2.81 -11.08 -26.45
C SER A 122 4.33 -11.01 -26.61
N LEU A 123 5.06 -10.75 -25.53
CA LEU A 123 6.52 -10.70 -25.48
C LEU A 123 7.18 -12.07 -25.65
N SER A 124 6.62 -13.10 -25.02
CA SER A 124 7.16 -14.47 -25.03
C SER A 124 6.79 -15.27 -26.29
N ARG A 125 5.85 -14.77 -27.11
CA ARG A 125 5.23 -15.50 -28.23
C ARG A 125 4.62 -16.83 -27.77
N ASN A 126 3.86 -16.78 -26.66
CA ASN A 126 3.21 -17.94 -26.01
C ASN A 126 4.19 -18.98 -25.44
N LYS A 127 5.37 -18.56 -24.98
CA LYS A 127 6.30 -19.41 -24.22
C LYS A 127 6.17 -19.12 -22.73
N ASP A 128 6.38 -20.15 -21.90
CA ASP A 128 6.30 -20.02 -20.44
C ASP A 128 7.46 -19.22 -19.83
N VAL A 129 8.52 -18.94 -20.61
CA VAL A 129 9.71 -18.23 -20.16
C VAL A 129 10.08 -17.12 -21.14
N LEU A 130 10.37 -15.93 -20.62
CA LEU A 130 10.89 -14.80 -21.37
C LEU A 130 12.42 -14.82 -21.35
N GLN A 131 13.06 -14.75 -22.52
CA GLN A 131 14.52 -14.66 -22.62
C GLN A 131 15.01 -13.23 -22.31
N ALA A 132 16.20 -13.13 -21.74
CA ALA A 132 16.80 -11.86 -21.33
C ALA A 132 16.87 -10.85 -22.48
N ASP A 133 17.22 -11.28 -23.69
CA ASP A 133 17.30 -10.41 -24.88
C ASP A 133 15.96 -9.72 -25.19
N LYS A 134 14.84 -10.43 -25.02
CA LYS A 134 13.49 -9.88 -25.23
C LYS A 134 13.04 -8.94 -24.13
N MET A 135 13.51 -9.18 -22.92
CA MET A 135 13.29 -8.24 -21.82
C MET A 135 14.10 -6.96 -22.01
N ILE A 136 15.34 -7.05 -22.50
CA ILE A 136 16.18 -5.89 -22.83
C ILE A 136 15.55 -5.06 -23.95
N GLU A 137 15.10 -5.71 -25.04
CA GLU A 137 14.39 -5.07 -26.15
C GLU A 137 13.14 -4.32 -25.65
N PHE A 138 12.30 -4.97 -24.85
CA PHE A 138 11.12 -4.35 -24.24
C PHE A 138 11.46 -3.14 -23.37
N LEU A 139 12.46 -3.25 -22.51
CA LEU A 139 12.87 -2.16 -21.62
C LEU A 139 13.38 -0.95 -22.41
N ASN A 140 14.13 -1.18 -23.49
CA ASN A 140 14.65 -0.10 -24.33
C ASN A 140 13.56 0.63 -25.12
N GLU A 141 12.48 -0.07 -25.51
CA GLU A 141 11.36 0.53 -26.26
C GLU A 141 10.32 1.23 -25.37
N GLN A 142 10.08 0.74 -24.15
CA GLN A 142 8.98 1.21 -23.28
C GLN A 142 9.40 2.15 -22.14
N HIS A 143 10.71 2.37 -21.94
CA HIS A 143 11.25 3.21 -20.86
C HIS A 143 10.65 4.62 -20.72
N PRO A 144 10.15 5.31 -21.77
CA PRO A 144 9.54 6.64 -21.61
C PRO A 144 8.19 6.65 -20.88
N LEU A 145 7.48 5.52 -20.72
CA LEU A 145 6.05 5.50 -20.32
C LEU A 145 5.76 4.85 -18.94
N LEU A 146 6.74 4.19 -18.32
CA LEU A 146 6.54 3.37 -17.09
C LEU A 146 6.23 4.17 -15.81
N VAL A 147 6.30 5.50 -15.85
CA VAL A 147 5.94 6.37 -14.70
C VAL A 147 4.43 6.40 -14.46
N THR A 148 3.61 6.11 -15.48
CA THR A 148 2.15 6.23 -15.43
C THR A 148 1.44 5.07 -14.70
N PHE A 149 2.16 3.98 -14.43
CA PHE A 149 1.55 2.75 -13.90
C PHE A 149 1.30 2.83 -12.37
N SER A 150 2.20 3.48 -11.62
CA SER A 150 1.97 3.79 -10.21
C SER A 150 0.82 4.78 -10.02
N ASP A 151 0.65 5.72 -10.95
CA ASP A 151 -0.40 6.74 -10.90
C ASP A 151 -1.80 6.14 -11.04
N TRP A 152 -1.96 5.03 -11.77
CA TRP A 152 -3.25 4.36 -11.90
C TRP A 152 -3.64 3.57 -10.64
N ILE A 153 -2.70 2.90 -9.96
CA ILE A 153 -2.97 2.24 -8.67
C ILE A 153 -3.22 3.26 -7.56
N VAL A 154 -2.44 4.35 -7.53
CA VAL A 154 -2.66 5.48 -6.62
C VAL A 154 -4.01 6.13 -6.90
N GLY A 155 -4.37 6.36 -8.16
CA GLY A 155 -5.67 6.94 -8.51
C GLY A 155 -6.87 6.03 -8.25
N ALA A 156 -6.76 4.73 -8.57
CA ALA A 156 -7.83 3.77 -8.35
C ALA A 156 -8.09 3.49 -6.86
N ILE A 157 -7.07 3.62 -5.99
CA ILE A 157 -7.20 3.36 -4.54
C ILE A 157 -7.36 4.64 -3.71
N LEU A 158 -6.78 5.80 -4.11
CA LEU A 158 -6.71 7.01 -3.27
C LEU A 158 -7.57 8.21 -3.72
N LEU A 159 -8.09 8.28 -4.95
CA LEU A 159 -8.80 9.49 -5.43
C LEU A 159 -10.31 9.56 -5.08
N LYS A 160 -10.81 8.72 -4.17
CA LYS A 160 -12.19 8.80 -3.62
C LYS A 160 -12.25 8.73 -2.08
N SER A 161 -11.24 9.24 -1.39
CA SER A 161 -11.30 9.50 0.07
C SER A 161 -11.06 10.96 0.38
#